data_AF-A0A923ZYS7-F1
#
_entry.id   AF-A0A923ZYS7-F1
#
_cell.length_a   1.000
_cell.length_b   1.000
_cell.length_c   1.000
_cell.angle_alpha   90.00
_cell.angle_beta   90.00
_cell.angle_gamma   90.00
#
_symmetry.space_group_name_H-M   'P 1'
#
loop_
_entity.id
_entity.type
_entity.pdbx_description
1 polymer ?
#
loop_
_entity_poly.entity_id
_entity_poly.type
_entity_poly.pdbx_seq_one_letter_code
_entity_poly.pdbx_strand_id
1 'polypeptide(L)'
;MITIEKVKIYNIYKGDVDGFGRASNRHRKIINHNEFSLLEGLIQDIKLIEKGLASENYISHVNKKLLESCNDMDTINYLKSSAINY
;
A
#
# COMPACT_ATOMS: atom_id res chain seq x y z
N MET A 1 6.03 -3.94 9.24
CA MET A 1 6.26 -4.16 7.80
C MET A 1 4.97 -4.59 7.12
N ILE A 2 4.76 -4.12 5.90
CA ILE A 2 3.69 -4.50 4.99
C ILE A 2 4.00 -5.89 4.41
N THR A 3 3.00 -6.74 4.32
CA THR A 3 3.06 -8.07 3.72
C THR A 3 1.97 -8.19 2.64
N ILE A 4 2.06 -9.19 1.76
CA ILE A 4 1.02 -9.49 0.77
C ILE A 4 -0.36 -9.64 1.42
N GLU A 5 -0.46 -10.26 2.60
CA GLU A 5 -1.74 -10.41 3.31
C GLU A 5 -2.35 -9.06 3.68
N LYS A 6 -1.52 -8.11 4.16
CA LYS A 6 -1.97 -6.75 4.46
C LYS A 6 -2.46 -6.02 3.21
N VAL A 7 -1.76 -6.17 2.07
CA VAL A 7 -2.19 -5.62 0.77
C VAL A 7 -3.52 -6.23 0.34
N LYS A 8 -3.72 -7.54 0.50
CA LYS A 8 -4.99 -8.21 0.20
C LYS A 8 -6.14 -7.67 1.05
N ILE A 9 -5.92 -7.45 2.34
CA ILE A 9 -6.94 -6.86 3.23
C ILE A 9 -7.28 -5.43 2.79
N TYR A 10 -6.26 -4.60 2.52
CA TYR A 10 -6.49 -3.26 1.97
C TYR A 10 -7.35 -3.32 0.71
N ASN A 11 -7.09 -4.29 -0.18
CA ASN A 11 -7.84 -4.43 -1.43
C ASN A 11 -9.31 -4.80 -1.24
N ILE A 12 -9.68 -5.48 -0.15
CA ILE A 12 -11.08 -5.76 0.18
C ILE A 12 -11.84 -4.45 0.43
N TYR A 13 -11.19 -3.48 1.08
CA TYR A 13 -11.80 -2.20 1.41
C TYR A 13 -11.58 -1.14 0.33
N LYS A 14 -10.74 -1.38 -0.67
CA LYS A 14 -10.48 -0.45 -1.78
C LYS A 14 -10.06 0.96 -1.32
N GLY A 15 -9.32 1.03 -0.21
CA GLY A 15 -8.95 2.31 0.40
C GLY A 15 -10.05 2.97 1.24
N ASP A 16 -11.22 2.36 1.42
CA ASP A 16 -12.26 2.84 2.37
C ASP A 16 -11.80 2.64 3.81
N VAL A 17 -11.10 3.64 4.36
CA VAL A 17 -10.59 3.64 5.73
C VAL A 17 -11.70 3.59 6.77
N ASP A 18 -12.86 4.20 6.48
CA ASP A 18 -14.02 4.17 7.36
C ASP A 18 -14.65 2.78 7.38
N GLY A 19 -14.76 2.15 6.20
CA GLY A 19 -15.13 0.75 6.02
C GLY A 19 -14.19 -0.19 6.78
N PHE A 20 -12.88 0.07 6.71
CA PHE A 20 -11.88 -0.65 7.48
C PHE A 20 -12.00 -0.39 9.00
N GLY A 21 -12.34 0.82 9.44
CA GLY A 21 -12.59 1.12 10.85
C GLY A 21 -13.75 0.31 11.44
N ARG A 22 -14.74 -0.02 10.60
CA ARG A 22 -15.87 -0.91 10.94
C ARG A 22 -15.59 -2.40 10.70
N ALA A 23 -14.38 -2.76 10.27
CA ALA A 23 -14.00 -4.13 9.95
C ALA A 23 -14.14 -5.09 11.14
N SER A 24 -14.32 -6.37 10.80
CA SER A 24 -14.24 -7.47 11.76
C SER A 24 -12.89 -7.46 12.50
N ASN A 25 -12.91 -7.93 13.76
CA ASN A 25 -11.70 -8.07 14.58
C ASN A 25 -10.62 -8.95 13.91
N ARG A 26 -10.98 -9.80 12.94
CA ARG A 26 -10.03 -10.64 12.20
C ARG A 26 -9.08 -9.79 11.36
N HIS A 27 -9.60 -8.87 10.56
CA HIS A 27 -8.75 -8.03 9.70
C HIS A 27 -7.94 -7.02 10.52
N ARG A 28 -8.53 -6.46 11.59
CA ARG A 28 -7.85 -5.52 12.50
C ARG A 28 -6.72 -6.13 13.35
N LYS A 29 -6.67 -7.47 13.46
CA LYS A 29 -5.53 -8.19 14.07
C LYS A 29 -4.34 -8.33 13.12
N ILE A 30 -4.55 -8.21 11.82
CA ILE A 30 -3.53 -8.44 10.79
C ILE A 30 -2.93 -7.12 10.32
N ILE A 31 -3.77 -6.10 10.12
CA ILE A 31 -3.36 -4.75 9.72
C ILE A 31 -3.97 -3.74 10.69
N ASN A 32 -3.20 -2.72 11.09
CA ASN A 32 -3.69 -1.62 11.91
C ASN A 32 -3.94 -0.35 11.06
N HIS A 33 -4.54 0.68 11.65
CA HIS A 33 -4.85 1.93 10.95
C HIS A 33 -3.64 2.64 10.35
N ASN A 34 -2.49 2.62 11.03
CA ASN A 34 -1.27 3.26 10.53
C ASN A 34 -0.73 2.52 9.31
N GLU A 35 -0.77 1.19 9.32
CA GLU A 35 -0.37 0.35 8.18
C GLU A 35 -1.34 0.47 7.00
N PHE A 36 -2.64 0.62 7.28
CA PHE A 36 -3.64 0.88 6.25
C PHE A 36 -3.40 2.24 5.58
N SER A 37 -3.15 3.29 6.38
CA SER A 37 -2.83 4.63 5.88
C SER A 37 -1.50 4.66 5.12
N LEU A 38 -0.51 3.89 5.58
CA LEU A 38 0.76 3.71 4.87
C LEU A 38 0.55 3.08 3.49
N LEU A 39 -0.27 2.02 3.40
CA LEU A 39 -0.62 1.39 2.13
C LEU A 39 -1.31 2.38 1.18
N GLU A 40 -2.24 3.17 1.70
CA GLU A 40 -2.92 4.19 0.91
C GLU A 40 -1.93 5.20 0.31
N GLY A 41 -1.02 5.72 1.13
CA GLY A 41 0.03 6.63 0.67
C GLY A 41 0.95 5.98 -0.38
N LEU A 42 1.40 4.75 -0.13
CA LEU A 42 2.24 4.02 -1.09
C LEU A 42 1.53 3.77 -2.42
N ILE A 43 0.23 3.47 -2.40
CA ILE A 43 -0.57 3.27 -3.63
C ILE A 43 -0.70 4.58 -4.41
N GLN A 44 -0.95 5.70 -3.72
CA GLN A 44 -0.98 7.02 -4.36
C GLN A 44 0.38 7.38 -4.97
N ASP A 45 1.47 7.16 -4.21
CA ASP A 45 2.85 7.36 -4.67
C ASP A 45 3.13 6.57 -5.96
N ILE A 46 2.78 5.28 -5.97
CA ILE A 46 2.93 4.42 -7.16
C ILE A 46 2.10 4.95 -8.33
N LYS A 47 0.85 5.34 -8.11
CA LYS A 47 -0.02 5.88 -9.17
C LYS A 47 0.54 7.17 -9.79
N LEU A 48 1.17 8.03 -9.01
CA LEU A 48 1.82 9.24 -9.53
C LEU A 48 3.02 8.88 -10.43
N ILE A 49 3.82 7.90 -10.02
CA ILE A 49 4.97 7.41 -10.79
C ILE A 49 4.51 6.79 -12.11
N GLU A 50 3.52 5.89 -12.07
CA GLU A 50 2.99 5.23 -13.27
C GLU A 50 2.36 6.20 -14.27
N LYS A 51 1.83 7.33 -13.79
CA LYS A 51 1.29 8.41 -14.64
C LYS A 51 2.37 9.35 -15.21
N GLY A 52 3.65 9.14 -14.88
CA GLY A 52 4.74 10.04 -15.28
C GLY A 52 4.67 11.43 -14.64
N LEU A 53 3.98 11.55 -13.50
CA LEU A 53 3.77 12.82 -12.78
C LEU A 53 4.80 13.03 -11.65
N ALA A 54 5.75 12.12 -11.51
CA ALA A 54 6.78 12.14 -10.46
C ALA A 54 8.15 12.51 -11.04
N SER A 55 8.93 13.31 -10.29
CA SER A 55 10.34 13.57 -10.61
C SER A 55 11.22 12.38 -10.25
N GLU A 56 12.43 12.30 -10.82
CA GLU A 56 13.40 11.23 -10.51
C GLU A 56 13.75 11.15 -9.02
N ASN A 57 13.87 12.31 -8.36
CA ASN A 57 14.10 12.38 -6.91
C ASN A 57 12.92 11.81 -6.13
N TYR A 58 11.69 12.07 -6.56
CA TYR A 58 10.49 11.51 -5.96
C TYR A 58 10.43 9.98 -6.13
N ILE A 59 10.69 9.50 -7.35
CA ILE A 59 10.75 8.06 -7.66
C ILE A 59 11.75 7.35 -6.76
N SER A 60 12.95 7.92 -6.60
CA SER A 60 14.00 7.39 -5.73
C SER A 60 13.56 7.35 -4.26
N HIS A 61 12.91 8.40 -3.78
CA HIS A 61 12.36 8.47 -2.43
C HIS A 61 11.29 7.40 -2.19
N VAL A 62 10.34 7.24 -3.12
CA VAL A 62 9.28 6.23 -3.04
C VAL A 62 9.85 4.81 -3.06
N ASN A 63 10.82 4.54 -3.94
CA ASN A 63 11.48 3.23 -3.99
C ASN A 63 12.16 2.88 -2.65
N LYS A 64 12.84 3.85 -2.02
CA LYS A 64 13.42 3.67 -0.69
C LYS A 64 12.35 3.38 0.36
N LYS A 65 11.28 4.17 0.38
CA LYS A 65 10.14 3.98 1.30
C LYS A 65 9.47 2.61 1.13
N LEU A 66 9.35 2.13 -0.11
CA LEU A 66 8.82 0.78 -0.40
C LEU A 66 9.71 -0.31 0.20
N LEU A 67 11.03 -0.21 0.05
CA LEU A 67 12.01 -1.15 0.62
C LEU A 67 12.02 -1.13 2.15
N GLU A 68 11.87 0.04 2.77
CA GLU A 68 11.82 0.18 4.24
C GLU A 68 10.50 -0.31 4.84
N SER A 69 9.40 -0.20 4.08
CA SER A 69 8.06 -0.48 4.58
C SER A 69 7.59 -1.92 4.34
N CYS A 70 8.02 -2.54 3.24
CA CYS A 70 7.55 -3.87 2.82
C CYS A 70 8.48 -5.00 3.28
N ASN A 71 7.92 -6.18 3.54
CA ASN A 71 8.65 -7.35 4.04
C ASN A 71 9.69 -7.88 3.05
N ASP A 72 9.35 -7.90 1.77
CA ASP A 72 10.11 -8.52 0.70
C ASP A 72 9.76 -7.88 -0.65
N MET A 73 10.56 -8.23 -1.66
CA MET A 73 10.35 -7.76 -3.04
C MET A 73 9.03 -8.26 -3.63
N ASP A 74 8.56 -9.45 -3.23
CA ASP A 74 7.29 -10.01 -3.70
C ASP A 74 6.10 -9.15 -3.25
N THR A 75 6.14 -8.65 -2.02
CA THR A 75 5.16 -7.70 -1.49
C THR A 75 5.17 -6.40 -2.27
N ILE A 76 6.35 -5.86 -2.59
CA ILE A 76 6.49 -4.63 -3.39
C ILE A 76 5.88 -4.84 -4.79
N ASN A 77 6.22 -5.94 -5.45
CA ASN A 77 5.71 -6.27 -6.78
C ASN A 77 4.19 -6.47 -6.78
N TYR A 78 3.65 -7.14 -5.75
CA TYR A 78 2.22 -7.33 -5.57
C TYR A 78 1.48 -6.00 -5.31
N LEU A 79 2.07 -5.10 -4.51
CA LEU A 79 1.53 -3.78 -4.25
C LEU A 79 1.48 -2.91 -5.51
N LYS A 80 2.58 -2.87 -6.28
CA LYS A 80 2.63 -2.16 -7.57
C LYS A 80 1.57 -2.66 -8.54
N SER A 81 1.44 -3.97 -8.67
CA SER A 81 0.42 -4.59 -9.51
C SER A 81 -0.99 -4.24 -9.02
N SER A 82 -1.23 -4.23 -7.71
CA SER A 82 -2.53 -3.84 -7.14
C SER A 82 -2.85 -2.38 -7.42
N ALA A 83 -1.88 -1.47 -7.32
CA ALA A 83 -2.07 -0.04 -7.52
C ALA A 83 -2.51 0.33 -8.95
N ILE A 84 -2.05 -0.41 -9.96
CA ILE A 84 -2.40 -0.19 -11.38
C ILE A 84 -3.84 -0.64 -11.67
N ASN A 85 -4.36 -1.62 -10.94
CA ASN A 85 -5.69 -2.20 -11.16
C ASN A 85 -6.84 -1.39 -10.53
N TYR A 86 -6.56 -0.21 -9.96
CA TYR A 86 -7.53 0.73 -9.40
C TYR A 86 -7.68 1.99 -10.24
#